data_AF-A0A9D1QUF0-F1
#
_entry.id   AF-A0A9D1QUF0-F1
#
_cell.length_a   1.000
_cell.length_b   1.000
_cell.length_c   1.000
_cell.angle_alpha   90.00
_cell.angle_beta   90.00
_cell.angle_gamma   90.00
#
_symmetry.space_group_name_H-M   'P 1'
#
loop_
_entity.id
_entity.type
_entity.pdbx_description
1 polymer ?
#
loop_
_entity_poly.entity_id
_entity_poly.type
_entity_poly.pdbx_seq_one_letter_code
_entity_poly.pdbx_strand_id
1 'polypeptide(L)'
;MSSQNDDEKLIDILEQLSVLGMPNEIKESPKFKQLWQFYSGADDVRYAPISSFVYKTENYETNVFQTALKVAVDGTMLNKQHTEIARRHIYKMLDHLELAGIQKANLADKQEAQLIAQKKQLDQMADELEEKENQLTTLREQTEVLTKKNDKMVFDFVTILGIFTSITFATFGGLQLLGNVFGHTKNYDNRTVGSEIMLGALFLFGTYIILVSLLTGLSKLIEREYGMTQTIRLFVIISISLIFAIGFLYTDEDNVNALLSWLSHGWHSVVFLVGILLVIAGICILDALLRVVIDKLFRLFRCKNQNDH
;
A
#
# COMPACT_ATOMS: atom_id res chain seq x y z
N MET A 1 -69.14 6.79 10.81
CA MET A 1 -69.18 6.49 12.28
C MET A 1 -69.94 5.22 12.61
N SER A 2 -71.06 4.87 11.95
CA SER A 2 -71.77 3.60 12.24
C SER A 2 -70.99 2.32 11.89
N SER A 3 -70.25 2.27 10.77
CA SER A 3 -69.62 1.01 10.34
C SER A 3 -68.40 0.60 11.17
N GLN A 4 -67.66 1.57 11.73
CA GLN A 4 -66.43 1.32 12.50
C GLN A 4 -66.72 0.64 13.85
N ASN A 5 -67.84 1.00 14.48
CA ASN A 5 -68.31 0.40 15.74
C ASN A 5 -68.72 -1.08 15.56
N ASP A 6 -69.29 -1.41 14.40
CA ASP A 6 -69.68 -2.79 14.08
C ASP A 6 -68.46 -3.69 13.79
N ASP A 7 -67.40 -3.13 13.20
CA ASP A 7 -66.16 -3.88 12.89
C ASP A 7 -65.40 -4.23 14.18
N GLU A 8 -65.28 -3.28 15.11
CA GLU A 8 -64.70 -3.53 16.44
C GLU A 8 -65.51 -4.56 17.23
N LYS A 9 -66.85 -4.49 17.13
CA LYS A 9 -67.74 -5.45 17.77
C LYS A 9 -67.59 -6.86 17.20
N LEU A 10 -67.42 -7.00 15.88
CA LEU A 10 -67.18 -8.31 15.26
C LEU A 10 -65.82 -8.87 15.67
N ILE A 11 -64.77 -8.04 15.73
CA ILE A 11 -63.44 -8.45 16.19
C ILE A 11 -63.51 -8.95 17.65
N ASP A 12 -64.17 -8.21 18.55
CA ASP A 12 -64.35 -8.62 19.96
C ASP A 12 -65.10 -9.96 20.08
N ILE A 13 -66.14 -10.17 19.26
CA ILE A 13 -66.85 -11.45 19.20
C ILE A 13 -65.91 -12.58 18.78
N LEU A 14 -65.11 -12.37 17.74
CA LEU A 14 -64.18 -13.38 17.23
C LEU A 14 -63.05 -13.67 18.22
N GLU A 15 -62.47 -12.64 18.85
CA GLU A 15 -61.44 -12.80 19.88
C GLU A 15 -61.95 -13.63 21.05
N GLN A 16 -63.12 -13.30 21.60
CA GLN A 16 -63.68 -14.04 22.73
C GLN A 16 -64.11 -15.47 22.36
N LEU A 17 -64.57 -15.69 21.13
CA LEU A 17 -64.88 -17.04 20.65
C LEU A 17 -63.61 -17.86 20.37
N SER A 18 -62.51 -17.22 19.96
CA SER A 18 -61.25 -17.91 19.65
C SER A 18 -60.56 -18.50 20.86
N VAL A 19 -60.83 -17.97 22.05
CA VAL A 19 -60.36 -18.52 23.33
C VAL A 19 -61.09 -19.82 23.68
N LEU A 20 -62.27 -20.06 23.12
CA LEU A 20 -63.05 -21.27 23.35
C LEU A 20 -62.58 -22.37 22.38
N GLY A 21 -61.90 -23.38 22.91
CA GLY A 21 -61.30 -24.45 22.11
C GLY A 21 -62.30 -25.52 21.65
N MET A 22 -63.45 -25.64 22.33
CA MET A 22 -64.40 -26.74 22.11
C MET A 22 -65.70 -26.28 21.42
N PRO A 23 -66.24 -27.06 20.45
CA PRO A 23 -67.47 -26.70 19.73
C PRO A 23 -68.68 -26.43 20.64
N ASN A 24 -68.81 -27.20 21.73
CA ASN A 24 -69.93 -27.05 22.67
C ASN A 24 -69.82 -25.76 23.48
N GLU A 25 -68.61 -25.38 23.90
CA GLU A 25 -68.36 -24.12 24.62
C GLU A 25 -68.64 -22.91 23.73
N ILE A 26 -68.22 -22.97 22.46
CA ILE A 26 -68.56 -21.97 21.46
C ILE A 26 -70.08 -21.86 21.33
N LYS A 27 -70.78 -22.98 21.14
CA LYS A 27 -72.23 -22.99 20.93
C LYS A 27 -73.02 -22.40 22.12
N GLU A 28 -72.57 -22.65 23.34
CA GLU A 28 -73.21 -22.15 24.56
C GLU A 28 -72.84 -20.70 24.88
N SER A 29 -71.76 -20.19 24.29
CA SER A 29 -71.27 -18.84 24.54
C SER A 29 -72.28 -17.75 24.18
N PRO A 30 -72.46 -16.72 25.03
CA PRO A 30 -73.21 -15.52 24.68
C PRO A 30 -72.70 -14.84 23.41
N LYS A 31 -71.40 -14.96 23.12
CA LYS A 31 -70.77 -14.37 21.94
C LYS A 31 -71.14 -15.09 20.65
N PHE A 32 -71.41 -16.38 20.70
CA PHE A 32 -71.89 -17.13 19.53
C PHE A 32 -73.31 -16.70 19.15
N LYS A 33 -74.17 -16.42 20.13
CA LYS A 33 -75.48 -15.80 19.88
C LYS A 33 -75.36 -14.38 19.31
N GLN A 34 -74.40 -13.59 19.80
CA GLN A 34 -74.12 -12.25 19.26
C GLN A 34 -73.62 -12.31 17.81
N LEU A 35 -72.76 -13.27 17.48
CA LEU A 35 -72.29 -13.53 16.11
C LEU A 35 -73.47 -13.84 15.17
N TRP A 36 -74.37 -14.70 15.62
CA TRP A 36 -75.56 -15.08 14.89
C TRP A 36 -76.51 -13.89 14.65
N GLN A 37 -76.74 -13.07 15.69
CA GLN A 37 -77.55 -11.86 15.58
C GLN A 37 -76.90 -10.83 14.66
N PHE A 38 -75.58 -10.67 14.75
CA PHE A 38 -74.81 -9.75 13.90
C PHE A 38 -75.03 -10.05 12.42
N TYR A 39 -74.96 -11.33 12.02
CA TYR A 39 -75.14 -11.71 10.62
C TYR A 39 -76.59 -11.90 10.17
N SER A 40 -77.56 -11.97 11.10
CA SER A 40 -78.98 -12.14 10.76
C SER A 40 -79.60 -10.89 10.16
N GLY A 41 -79.04 -9.71 10.44
CA GLY A 41 -79.47 -8.43 9.88
C GLY A 41 -78.46 -7.79 8.92
N ALA A 42 -77.40 -8.50 8.56
CA ALA A 42 -76.37 -8.00 7.66
C ALA A 42 -76.70 -8.33 6.20
N ASP A 43 -76.45 -7.38 5.30
CA ASP A 43 -76.61 -7.57 3.85
C ASP A 43 -75.43 -8.34 3.21
N ASP A 44 -74.23 -8.25 3.81
CA ASP A 44 -73.02 -8.96 3.34
C ASP A 44 -72.01 -9.23 4.47
N VAL A 45 -70.99 -10.04 4.17
CA VAL A 45 -69.89 -10.37 5.09
C VAL A 45 -68.81 -9.30 5.06
N ARG A 46 -68.43 -8.82 6.24
CA ARG A 46 -67.37 -7.82 6.39
C ARG A 46 -66.00 -8.49 6.50
N TYR A 47 -65.21 -8.43 5.42
CA TYR A 47 -63.89 -9.10 5.35
C TYR A 47 -62.77 -8.39 6.12
N ALA A 48 -62.76 -7.06 6.15
CA ALA A 48 -61.73 -6.28 6.84
C ALA A 48 -61.55 -6.65 8.34
N PRO A 49 -62.61 -6.73 9.17
CA PRO A 49 -62.47 -7.15 10.57
C PRO A 49 -62.00 -8.60 10.73
N ILE A 50 -62.40 -9.49 9.82
CA ILE A 50 -62.00 -10.90 9.80
C ILE A 50 -60.48 -11.00 9.57
N SER A 51 -59.97 -10.34 8.53
CA SER A 51 -58.54 -10.30 8.25
C SER A 51 -57.79 -9.64 9.41
N SER A 52 -58.28 -8.53 9.96
CA SER A 52 -57.64 -7.86 11.10
C SER A 52 -57.51 -8.78 12.31
N PHE A 53 -58.51 -9.60 12.62
CA PHE A 53 -58.46 -10.58 13.69
C PHE A 53 -57.37 -11.63 13.45
N VAL A 54 -57.27 -12.17 12.23
CA VAL A 54 -56.25 -13.17 11.87
C VAL A 54 -54.83 -12.59 11.95
N TYR A 55 -54.61 -11.36 11.48
CA TYR A 55 -53.28 -10.73 11.53
C TYR A 55 -52.85 -10.36 12.96
N LYS A 56 -53.79 -9.97 13.84
CA LYS A 56 -53.51 -9.67 15.26
C LYS A 56 -53.23 -10.90 16.12
N THR A 57 -53.81 -12.05 15.78
CA THR A 57 -53.69 -13.26 16.58
C THR A 57 -52.38 -13.98 16.28
N GLU A 58 -51.38 -13.89 17.17
CA GLU A 58 -50.02 -14.44 16.97
C GLU A 58 -50.03 -15.93 16.61
N ASN A 59 -50.84 -16.74 17.32
CA ASN A 59 -50.96 -18.19 17.14
C ASN A 59 -52.30 -18.60 16.53
N TYR A 60 -52.76 -17.91 15.48
CA TYR A 60 -53.94 -18.35 14.75
C TYR A 60 -53.60 -19.62 13.96
N GLU A 61 -53.65 -20.78 14.62
CA GLU A 61 -53.71 -22.06 13.93
C GLU A 61 -55.08 -22.15 13.26
N THR A 62 -55.10 -21.83 11.97
CA THR A 62 -56.27 -21.73 11.10
C THR A 62 -57.25 -22.90 11.29
N ASN A 63 -56.77 -24.08 11.69
CA ASN A 63 -57.56 -25.28 11.81
C ASN A 63 -58.38 -25.42 13.10
N VAL A 64 -57.89 -25.04 14.29
CA VAL A 64 -58.56 -25.44 15.55
C VAL A 64 -59.83 -24.63 15.80
N PHE A 65 -59.71 -23.30 15.84
CA PHE A 65 -60.85 -22.42 16.07
C PHE A 65 -61.88 -22.49 14.93
N GLN A 66 -61.43 -22.48 13.66
CA GLN A 66 -62.32 -22.55 12.49
C GLN A 66 -63.10 -23.86 12.49
N THR A 67 -62.45 -25.00 12.80
CA THR A 67 -63.13 -26.30 12.88
C THR A 67 -64.12 -26.33 14.03
N ALA A 68 -63.73 -25.82 15.21
CA ALA A 68 -64.62 -25.78 16.37
C ALA A 68 -65.86 -24.90 16.12
N LEU A 69 -65.66 -23.73 15.49
CA LEU A 69 -66.74 -22.82 15.12
C LEU A 69 -67.64 -23.42 14.03
N LYS A 70 -67.08 -24.08 13.02
CA LYS A 70 -67.85 -24.79 11.98
C LYS A 70 -68.74 -25.88 12.59
N VAL A 71 -68.19 -26.71 13.47
CA VAL A 71 -68.95 -27.77 14.16
C VAL A 71 -70.05 -27.18 15.05
N ALA A 72 -69.78 -26.05 15.73
CA ALA A 72 -70.80 -25.35 16.52
C ALA A 72 -71.95 -24.81 15.65
N VAL A 73 -71.63 -24.27 14.46
CA VAL A 73 -72.61 -23.80 13.48
C VAL A 73 -73.44 -24.95 12.91
N ASP A 74 -72.79 -26.04 12.50
CA ASP A 74 -73.43 -27.24 11.96
C ASP A 74 -74.37 -27.89 12.99
N GLY A 75 -73.98 -27.87 14.27
CA GLY A 75 -74.76 -28.42 15.38
C GLY A 75 -75.93 -27.55 15.85
N THR A 76 -76.18 -26.38 15.24
CA THR A 76 -77.21 -25.42 15.69
C THR A 76 -78.49 -25.55 14.88
N MET A 77 -79.63 -25.72 15.58
CA MET A 77 -80.95 -25.81 14.96
C MET A 77 -81.46 -24.44 14.51
N LEU A 78 -81.99 -24.36 13.29
CA LEU A 78 -82.54 -23.13 12.72
C LEU A 78 -83.86 -22.75 13.42
N ASN A 79 -84.00 -21.48 13.78
CA ASN A 79 -85.18 -20.93 14.45
C ASN A 79 -85.28 -19.41 14.23
N LYS A 80 -86.19 -18.72 14.92
CA LYS A 80 -86.33 -17.25 14.81
C LYS A 80 -85.05 -16.47 15.13
N GLN A 81 -84.15 -17.02 15.95
CA GLN A 81 -82.86 -16.42 16.31
C GLN A 81 -81.72 -16.91 15.39
N HIS A 82 -81.90 -18.03 14.69
CA HIS A 82 -80.91 -18.67 13.83
C HIS A 82 -81.48 -18.87 12.41
N THR A 83 -81.39 -17.82 11.58
CA THR A 83 -81.82 -17.72 10.17
C THR A 83 -80.82 -18.25 9.11
N GLU A 84 -81.28 -18.85 8.01
CA GLU A 84 -80.41 -19.31 6.91
C GLU A 84 -79.42 -18.27 6.36
N ILE A 85 -79.79 -16.98 6.42
CA ILE A 85 -78.95 -15.86 5.99
C ILE A 85 -77.68 -15.78 6.83
N ALA A 86 -77.82 -15.77 8.16
CA ALA A 86 -76.64 -15.67 9.02
C ALA A 86 -75.77 -16.92 8.95
N ARG A 87 -76.37 -18.11 8.81
CA ARG A 87 -75.60 -19.34 8.59
C ARG A 87 -74.69 -19.24 7.36
N ARG A 88 -75.24 -18.77 6.23
CA ARG A 88 -74.48 -18.54 5.00
C ARG A 88 -73.36 -17.52 5.20
N HIS A 89 -73.62 -16.42 5.90
CA HIS A 89 -72.62 -15.40 6.20
C HIS A 89 -71.51 -15.92 7.12
N ILE A 90 -71.83 -16.75 8.11
CA ILE A 90 -70.83 -17.39 8.97
C ILE A 90 -69.95 -18.37 8.18
N TYR A 91 -70.49 -19.15 7.23
CA TYR A 91 -69.65 -19.98 6.36
C TYR A 91 -68.72 -19.16 5.46
N LYS A 92 -69.22 -18.07 4.87
CA LYS A 92 -68.39 -17.14 4.11
C LYS A 92 -67.29 -16.51 5.00
N MET A 93 -67.60 -16.20 6.25
CA MET A 93 -66.61 -15.70 7.22
C MET A 93 -65.55 -16.78 7.52
N LEU A 94 -65.95 -18.04 7.72
CA LEU A 94 -65.04 -19.16 7.94
C LEU A 94 -64.08 -19.35 6.75
N ASP A 95 -64.57 -19.24 5.52
CA ASP A 95 -63.76 -19.30 4.30
C ASP A 95 -62.73 -18.15 4.23
N HIS A 96 -63.14 -16.94 4.63
CA HIS A 96 -62.23 -15.80 4.70
C HIS A 96 -61.21 -15.87 5.84
N LEU A 97 -61.57 -16.48 6.98
CA LEU A 97 -60.62 -16.80 8.05
C LEU A 97 -59.53 -17.74 7.56
N GLU A 98 -59.91 -18.75 6.77
CA GLU A 98 -58.99 -19.71 6.17
C GLU A 98 -58.03 -19.03 5.19
N LEU A 99 -58.59 -18.26 4.25
CA LEU A 99 -57.82 -17.55 3.25
C LEU A 99 -56.84 -16.55 3.90
N ALA A 100 -57.29 -15.78 4.89
CA ALA A 100 -56.45 -14.82 5.60
C ALA A 100 -55.33 -15.54 6.40
N GLY A 101 -55.63 -16.72 6.98
CA GLY A 101 -54.62 -17.53 7.67
C GLY A 101 -53.54 -18.04 6.72
N ILE A 102 -53.93 -18.58 5.56
CA ILE A 102 -53.01 -19.00 4.50
C ILE A 102 -52.16 -17.83 4.00
N GLN A 103 -52.76 -16.65 3.81
CA GLN A 103 -52.04 -15.44 3.38
C GLN A 103 -51.01 -14.98 4.43
N LYS A 104 -51.37 -15.00 5.71
CA LYS A 104 -50.45 -14.65 6.81
C LYS A 104 -49.25 -15.61 6.86
N ALA A 105 -49.50 -16.92 6.77
CA ALA A 105 -48.43 -17.93 6.77
C ALA A 105 -47.47 -17.73 5.59
N ASN A 106 -48.01 -17.59 4.37
CA ASN A 106 -47.19 -17.33 3.18
C ASN A 106 -46.39 -16.02 3.26
N LEU A 107 -46.92 -14.99 3.93
CA LEU A 107 -46.20 -13.74 4.15
C LEU A 107 -45.03 -13.94 5.11
N ALA A 108 -45.23 -14.68 6.20
CA ALA A 108 -44.19 -15.01 7.18
C ALA A 108 -43.06 -15.80 6.53
N ASP A 109 -43.39 -16.84 5.76
CA ASP A 109 -42.39 -17.65 5.04
C ASP A 109 -41.56 -16.81 4.06
N LYS A 110 -42.22 -15.88 3.34
CA LYS A 110 -41.51 -14.95 2.44
C LYS A 110 -40.61 -13.98 3.18
N GLN A 111 -41.06 -13.46 4.32
CA GLN A 111 -40.26 -12.56 5.16
C GLN A 111 -39.04 -13.28 5.75
N GLU A 112 -39.22 -14.52 6.22
CA GLU A 112 -38.12 -15.33 6.73
C GLU A 112 -37.10 -15.65 5.63
N ALA A 113 -37.56 -16.06 4.45
CA ALA A 113 -36.68 -16.30 3.30
C ALA A 113 -35.90 -15.03 2.90
N GLN A 114 -36.55 -13.86 2.92
CA GLN A 114 -35.89 -12.58 2.64
C GLN A 114 -34.87 -12.21 3.72
N LEU A 115 -35.17 -12.43 5.00
CA LEU A 115 -34.24 -12.18 6.11
C LEU A 115 -33.00 -13.07 6.00
N ILE A 116 -33.17 -14.36 5.69
CA ILE A 116 -32.06 -15.28 5.48
C ILE A 116 -31.19 -14.81 4.30
N ALA A 117 -31.82 -14.41 3.20
CA ALA A 117 -31.10 -13.89 2.02
C ALA A 117 -30.31 -12.60 2.33
N GLN A 118 -30.94 -11.65 3.03
CA GLN A 118 -30.29 -10.40 3.43
C GLN A 118 -29.13 -10.64 4.41
N LYS A 119 -29.31 -11.53 5.38
CA LYS A 119 -28.24 -11.90 6.31
C LYS A 119 -27.04 -12.49 5.56
N LYS A 120 -27.28 -13.39 4.61
CA LYS A 120 -26.22 -13.94 3.76
C LYS A 120 -25.50 -12.87 2.95
N GLN A 121 -26.22 -11.88 2.41
CA GLN A 121 -25.60 -10.76 1.69
C GLN A 121 -24.75 -9.88 2.62
N LEU A 122 -25.21 -9.63 3.85
CA LEU A 122 -24.42 -8.90 4.85
C LEU A 122 -23.14 -9.63 5.23
N ASP A 123 -23.21 -10.95 5.44
CA ASP A 123 -22.03 -11.76 5.75
C ASP A 123 -21.02 -11.70 4.58
N GLN A 124 -21.49 -11.81 3.33
CA GLN A 124 -20.63 -11.67 2.14
C GLN A 124 -20.00 -10.27 2.03
N MET A 125 -20.76 -9.21 2.30
CA MET A 125 -20.23 -7.84 2.29
C MET A 125 -19.20 -7.61 3.39
N ALA A 126 -19.36 -8.26 4.55
CA ALA A 126 -18.39 -8.17 5.64
C ALA A 126 -17.07 -8.84 5.24
N ASP A 127 -17.13 -10.04 4.64
CA ASP A 127 -15.94 -10.74 4.14
C ASP A 127 -15.22 -9.93 3.04
N GLU A 128 -15.98 -9.36 2.09
CA GLU A 128 -15.42 -8.50 1.03
C GLU A 128 -14.77 -7.23 1.62
N LEU A 129 -15.36 -6.64 2.66
CA LEU A 129 -14.82 -5.45 3.31
C LEU A 129 -13.48 -5.76 4.02
N GLU A 130 -13.39 -6.89 4.71
CA GLU A 130 -12.16 -7.35 5.35
C GLU A 130 -11.05 -7.59 4.32
N GLU A 131 -11.38 -8.23 3.18
CA GLU A 131 -10.42 -8.41 2.08
C GLU A 131 -9.94 -7.06 1.53
N LYS A 132 -10.85 -6.11 1.33
CA LYS A 132 -10.51 -4.77 0.82
C LYS A 132 -9.66 -3.98 1.81
N GLU A 133 -9.90 -4.10 3.10
CA GLU A 133 -9.09 -3.46 4.14
C GLU A 133 -7.65 -4.01 4.13
N ASN A 134 -7.49 -5.34 4.01
CA ASN A 134 -6.18 -5.98 3.87
C ASN A 134 -5.45 -5.60 2.57
N GLN A 135 -6.17 -5.44 1.45
CA GLN A 135 -5.60 -4.91 0.20
C GLN A 135 -5.14 -3.44 0.36
N LEU A 136 -5.83 -2.65 1.16
CA LEU A 136 -5.52 -1.24 1.37
C LEU A 136 -4.31 -1.05 2.28
N THR A 137 -4.16 -1.87 3.32
CA THR A 137 -2.97 -1.87 4.20
C THR A 137 -1.71 -2.25 3.42
N THR A 138 -1.77 -3.34 2.65
CA THR A 138 -0.64 -3.77 1.80
C THR A 138 -0.26 -2.71 0.75
N LEU A 139 -1.24 -2.05 0.13
CA LEU A 139 -0.97 -0.97 -0.82
C LEU A 139 -0.30 0.24 -0.16
N ARG A 140 -0.70 0.59 1.07
CA ARG A 140 -0.06 1.67 1.85
C ARG A 140 1.39 1.35 2.16
N GLU A 141 1.69 0.14 2.61
CA GLU A 141 3.06 -0.30 2.88
C GLU A 141 3.93 -0.27 1.62
N GLN A 142 3.41 -0.77 0.49
CA GLN A 142 4.11 -0.70 -0.80
C GLN A 142 4.37 0.74 -1.24
N THR A 143 3.40 1.63 -1.03
CA THR A 143 3.52 3.06 -1.36
C THR A 143 4.60 3.72 -0.49
N GLU A 144 4.62 3.45 0.81
CA GLU A 144 5.64 4.00 1.71
C GLU A 144 7.06 3.53 1.33
N VAL A 145 7.21 2.25 0.97
CA VAL A 145 8.48 1.72 0.47
C VAL A 145 8.89 2.38 -0.84
N LEU A 146 7.95 2.60 -1.77
CA LEU A 146 8.19 3.31 -3.02
C LEU A 146 8.60 4.77 -2.79
N THR A 147 7.93 5.48 -1.89
CA THR A 147 8.27 6.86 -1.53
C THR A 147 9.69 6.93 -0.96
N LYS A 148 10.04 6.05 -0.01
CA LYS A 148 11.41 6.00 0.55
C LYS A 148 12.47 5.71 -0.52
N LYS A 149 12.18 4.79 -1.46
CA LYS A 149 13.07 4.51 -2.59
C LYS A 149 13.22 5.71 -3.53
N ASN A 150 12.13 6.41 -3.80
CA ASN A 150 12.14 7.60 -4.64
C ASN A 150 12.93 8.74 -3.99
N ASP A 151 12.76 8.98 -2.69
CA ASP A 151 13.51 10.01 -1.96
C ASP A 151 15.01 9.69 -1.96
N LYS A 152 15.38 8.42 -1.73
CA LYS A 152 16.77 7.97 -1.87
C LYS A 152 17.29 8.20 -3.29
N MET A 153 16.52 7.86 -4.31
CA MET A 153 16.91 8.05 -5.71
C MET A 153 17.12 9.54 -6.05
N VAL A 154 16.24 10.43 -5.58
CA VAL A 154 16.38 11.89 -5.76
C VAL A 154 17.65 12.39 -5.06
N PHE A 155 17.91 11.94 -3.83
CA PHE A 155 19.14 12.28 -3.10
C PHE A 155 20.40 11.80 -3.85
N ASP A 156 20.37 10.56 -4.35
CA ASP A 156 21.47 9.99 -5.14
C ASP A 156 21.69 10.80 -6.42
N PHE A 157 20.63 11.23 -7.12
CA PHE A 157 20.75 12.09 -8.31
C PHE A 157 21.34 13.46 -7.99
N VAL A 158 20.86 14.14 -6.94
CA VAL A 158 21.40 15.45 -6.54
C VAL A 158 22.88 15.33 -6.19
N THR A 159 23.27 14.25 -5.51
CA THR A 159 24.67 14.00 -5.16
C THR A 159 25.52 13.74 -6.40
N ILE A 160 25.06 12.90 -7.35
CA ILE A 160 25.75 12.66 -8.62
C ILE A 160 25.89 13.96 -9.42
N LEU A 161 24.86 14.79 -9.45
CA LEU A 161 24.90 16.10 -10.11
C LEU A 161 25.95 17.00 -9.47
N GLY A 162 25.98 17.12 -8.14
CA GLY A 162 26.97 17.92 -7.42
C GLY A 162 28.41 17.43 -7.66
N ILE A 163 28.61 16.12 -7.71
CA ILE A 163 29.86 15.46 -8.08
C ILE A 163 30.28 15.87 -9.51
N PHE A 164 29.37 15.74 -10.48
CA PHE A 164 29.65 16.07 -11.89
C PHE A 164 29.97 17.57 -12.09
N THR A 165 29.23 18.45 -11.42
CA THR A 165 29.49 19.89 -11.41
C THR A 165 30.88 20.20 -10.84
N SER A 166 31.27 19.53 -9.75
CA SER A 166 32.60 19.70 -9.14
C SER A 166 33.73 19.28 -10.08
N ILE A 167 33.58 18.16 -10.80
CA ILE A 167 34.56 17.72 -11.83
C ILE A 167 34.66 18.76 -12.93
N THR A 168 33.52 19.22 -13.42
CA THR A 168 33.45 20.15 -14.54
C THR A 168 34.17 21.45 -14.19
N PHE A 169 33.92 22.00 -12.99
CA PHE A 169 34.63 23.18 -12.49
C PHE A 169 36.12 22.94 -12.25
N ALA A 170 36.51 21.81 -11.66
CA ALA A 170 37.92 21.47 -11.47
C ALA A 170 38.65 21.30 -12.80
N THR A 171 38.02 20.67 -13.79
CA THR A 171 38.59 20.41 -15.11
C THR A 171 38.73 21.71 -15.91
N PHE A 172 37.67 22.53 -16.00
CA PHE A 172 37.75 23.80 -16.72
C PHE A 172 38.66 24.81 -16.02
N GLY A 173 38.63 24.90 -14.69
CA GLY A 173 39.56 25.73 -13.93
C GLY A 173 41.01 25.27 -14.11
N GLY A 174 41.24 23.95 -14.13
CA GLY A 174 42.54 23.36 -14.38
C GLY A 174 43.06 23.59 -15.81
N LEU A 175 42.20 23.45 -16.82
CA LEU A 175 42.54 23.74 -18.22
C LEU A 175 42.88 25.22 -18.43
N GLN A 176 42.19 26.14 -17.74
CA GLN A 176 42.52 27.56 -17.79
C GLN A 176 43.89 27.86 -17.18
N LEU A 177 44.23 27.20 -16.06
CA LEU A 177 45.56 27.32 -15.46
C LEU A 177 46.64 26.77 -16.38
N LEU A 178 46.43 25.59 -16.98
CA LEU A 178 47.36 25.04 -17.99
C LEU A 178 47.52 25.97 -19.19
N GLY A 179 46.42 26.51 -19.71
CA GLY A 179 46.45 27.47 -20.83
C GLY A 179 47.23 28.74 -20.49
N ASN A 180 47.13 29.22 -19.25
CA ASN A 180 47.94 30.35 -18.80
C ASN A 180 49.43 29.97 -18.70
N VAL A 181 49.78 28.79 -18.21
CA VAL A 181 51.19 28.35 -18.12
C VAL A 181 51.80 28.26 -19.52
N PHE A 182 51.20 27.45 -20.40
CA PHE A 182 51.68 27.23 -21.77
C PHE A 182 51.54 28.49 -22.66
N GLY A 183 50.72 29.47 -22.27
CA GLY A 183 50.57 30.73 -22.98
C GLY A 183 51.73 31.72 -22.75
N HIS A 184 52.56 31.52 -21.72
CA HIS A 184 53.68 32.40 -21.38
C HIS A 184 55.03 31.94 -21.98
N THR A 185 55.10 30.75 -22.59
CA THR A 185 56.28 30.26 -23.31
C THR A 185 56.43 30.93 -24.67
N LYS A 186 56.97 32.16 -24.68
CA LYS A 186 57.35 32.84 -25.94
C LYS A 186 58.75 32.48 -26.43
N ASN A 187 59.60 31.91 -25.56
CA ASN A 187 60.95 31.49 -25.91
C ASN A 187 61.09 29.98 -25.67
N TYR A 188 61.36 29.23 -26.75
CA TYR A 188 61.57 27.77 -26.73
C TYR A 188 62.95 27.38 -26.18
N ASP A 189 63.31 27.92 -25.03
CA ASP A 189 64.51 27.49 -24.32
C ASP A 189 64.25 26.14 -23.63
N ASN A 190 65.22 25.23 -23.70
CA ASN A 190 65.13 23.87 -23.14
C ASN A 190 64.70 23.89 -21.67
N ARG A 191 65.23 24.87 -20.92
CA ARG A 191 64.90 25.12 -19.51
C ARG A 191 63.43 25.46 -19.29
N THR A 192 62.86 26.28 -20.18
CA THR A 192 61.47 26.74 -20.04
C THR A 192 60.51 25.61 -20.37
N VAL A 193 60.75 24.89 -21.47
CA VAL A 193 59.94 23.74 -21.89
C VAL A 193 59.99 22.60 -20.84
N GLY A 194 61.17 22.32 -20.28
CA GLY A 194 61.32 21.30 -19.23
C GLY A 194 60.52 21.65 -17.96
N SER A 195 60.55 22.92 -17.56
CA SER A 195 59.78 23.41 -16.41
C SER A 195 58.26 23.31 -16.62
N GLU A 196 57.77 23.51 -17.85
CA GLU A 196 56.36 23.37 -18.19
C GLU A 196 55.90 21.91 -18.22
N ILE A 197 56.72 21.00 -18.76
CA ILE A 197 56.45 19.54 -18.71
C ILE A 197 56.34 19.09 -17.26
N MET A 198 57.22 19.57 -16.39
CA MET A 198 57.21 19.26 -14.96
C MET A 198 55.93 19.78 -14.27
N LEU A 199 55.49 21.00 -14.60
CA LEU A 199 54.25 21.56 -14.08
C LEU A 199 53.01 20.81 -14.62
N GLY A 200 53.03 20.38 -15.88
CA GLY A 200 52.01 19.53 -16.48
C GLY A 200 51.88 18.17 -15.79
N ALA A 201 53.00 17.55 -15.41
CA ALA A 201 53.00 16.30 -14.64
C ALA A 201 52.38 16.47 -13.24
N LEU A 202 52.69 17.58 -12.55
CA LEU A 202 52.08 17.92 -11.26
C LEU A 202 50.57 18.14 -11.39
N PHE A 203 50.13 18.81 -12.46
CA PHE A 203 48.73 19.03 -12.75
C PHE A 203 47.98 17.72 -13.05
N LEU A 204 48.57 16.83 -13.85
CA LEU A 204 48.03 15.48 -14.13
C LEU A 204 47.91 14.66 -12.84
N PHE A 205 48.89 14.75 -11.95
CA PHE A 205 48.85 14.10 -10.64
C PHE A 205 47.70 14.61 -9.77
N GLY A 206 47.53 15.94 -9.68
CA GLY A 206 46.43 16.56 -8.92
C GLY A 206 45.05 16.17 -9.47
N THR A 207 44.89 16.23 -10.80
CA THR A 207 43.66 15.84 -11.48
C THR A 207 43.35 14.34 -11.27
N TYR A 208 44.38 13.49 -11.29
CA TYR A 208 44.25 12.07 -11.00
C TYR A 208 43.75 11.80 -9.57
N ILE A 209 44.31 12.47 -8.57
CA ILE A 209 43.86 12.33 -7.16
C ILE A 209 42.39 12.73 -7.02
N ILE A 210 41.99 13.85 -7.63
CA ILE A 210 40.60 14.32 -7.61
C ILE A 210 39.68 13.28 -8.25
N LEU A 211 40.06 12.74 -9.41
CA LEU A 211 39.28 11.75 -10.15
C LEU A 211 39.13 10.43 -9.38
N VAL A 212 40.20 9.93 -8.75
CA VAL A 212 40.15 8.71 -7.91
C VAL A 212 39.29 8.92 -6.66
N SER A 213 39.44 10.05 -5.97
CA SER A 213 38.63 10.40 -4.81
C SER A 213 37.14 10.45 -5.17
N LEU A 214 36.83 10.95 -6.37
CA LEU A 214 35.49 11.11 -6.86
C LEU A 214 34.84 9.79 -7.30
N LEU A 215 35.53 8.98 -8.09
CA LEU A 215 35.01 7.66 -8.49
C LEU A 215 34.81 6.75 -7.28
N THR A 216 35.67 6.88 -6.27
CA THR A 216 35.52 6.18 -4.99
C THR A 216 34.36 6.73 -4.16
N GLY A 217 34.11 8.05 -4.20
CA GLY A 217 32.92 8.67 -3.59
C GLY A 217 31.63 8.18 -4.24
N LEU A 218 31.57 8.18 -5.57
CA LEU A 218 30.44 7.70 -6.37
C LEU A 218 30.15 6.22 -6.12
N SER A 219 31.19 5.39 -6.10
CA SER A 219 31.12 3.97 -5.77
C SER A 219 30.42 3.69 -4.45
N LYS A 220 30.76 4.46 -3.41
CA LYS A 220 30.15 4.31 -2.09
C LYS A 220 28.70 4.78 -2.06
N LEU A 221 28.36 5.82 -2.84
CA LEU A 221 26.98 6.30 -2.97
C LEU A 221 26.09 5.27 -3.68
N ILE A 222 26.62 4.60 -4.71
CA ILE A 222 25.91 3.57 -5.49
C ILE A 222 25.96 2.21 -4.76
N GLU A 223 26.54 2.13 -3.55
CA GLU A 223 26.74 0.89 -2.78
C GLU A 223 27.43 -0.24 -3.59
N ARG A 224 28.23 0.15 -4.58
CA ARG A 224 28.91 -0.79 -5.48
C ARG A 224 30.40 -0.63 -5.33
N GLU A 225 31.11 -1.70 -5.00
CA GLU A 225 32.56 -1.66 -4.84
C GLU A 225 33.26 -1.25 -6.16
N TYR A 226 33.90 -0.09 -6.14
CA TYR A 226 34.82 0.36 -7.17
C TYR A 226 36.23 0.03 -6.72
N GLY A 227 36.68 -1.15 -7.11
CA GLY A 227 38.07 -1.57 -6.98
C GLY A 227 38.83 -1.20 -8.24
N MET A 228 39.56 -0.07 -8.23
CA MET A 228 40.66 0.08 -9.17
C MET A 228 41.73 -0.96 -8.82
N THR A 229 42.02 -1.86 -9.76
CA THR A 229 43.08 -2.86 -9.60
C THR A 229 44.40 -2.17 -9.26
N GLN A 230 45.09 -2.64 -8.22
CA GLN A 230 46.35 -2.06 -7.73
C GLN A 230 47.38 -1.86 -8.86
N THR A 231 47.39 -2.75 -9.85
CA THR A 231 48.23 -2.68 -11.05
C THR A 231 48.00 -1.42 -11.88
N ILE A 232 46.73 -1.02 -12.09
CA ILE A 232 46.38 0.16 -12.90
C ILE A 232 46.81 1.44 -12.17
N ARG A 233 46.59 1.49 -10.85
CA ARG A 233 47.00 2.64 -10.03
C ARG A 233 48.52 2.85 -10.05
N LEU A 234 49.29 1.78 -9.84
CA LEU A 234 50.74 1.84 -9.92
C LEU A 234 51.23 2.24 -11.31
N PHE A 235 50.61 1.71 -12.37
CA PHE A 235 50.97 2.07 -13.74
C PHE A 235 50.81 3.57 -14.02
N VAL A 236 49.72 4.18 -13.55
CA VAL A 236 49.48 5.63 -13.70
C VAL A 236 50.46 6.47 -12.88
N ILE A 237 50.74 6.08 -11.64
CA ILE A 237 51.71 6.83 -10.81
C ILE A 237 53.11 6.75 -11.42
N ILE A 238 53.51 5.60 -11.94
CA ILE A 238 54.79 5.41 -12.63
C ILE A 238 54.87 6.26 -13.89
N SER A 239 53.81 6.30 -14.71
CA SER A 239 53.82 7.11 -15.94
C SER A 239 53.94 8.61 -15.65
N ILE A 240 53.21 9.11 -14.65
CA ILE A 240 53.30 10.51 -14.22
C ILE A 240 54.70 10.84 -13.67
N SER A 241 55.26 9.94 -12.85
CA SER A 241 56.62 10.10 -12.30
C SER A 241 57.68 10.10 -13.42
N LEU A 242 57.50 9.29 -14.46
CA LEU A 242 58.37 9.26 -15.63
C LEU A 242 58.30 10.58 -16.42
N ILE A 243 57.09 11.12 -16.65
CA ILE A 243 56.92 12.42 -17.33
C ILE A 243 57.60 13.53 -16.53
N PHE A 244 57.45 13.54 -15.20
CA PHE A 244 58.11 14.48 -14.32
C PHE A 244 59.64 14.37 -14.42
N ALA A 245 60.19 13.15 -14.41
CA ALA A 245 61.61 12.90 -14.54
C ALA A 245 62.17 13.34 -15.90
N ILE A 246 61.43 13.13 -16.99
CA ILE A 246 61.80 13.60 -18.32
C ILE A 246 61.81 15.14 -18.35
N GLY A 247 60.80 15.80 -17.78
CA GLY A 247 60.78 17.27 -17.68
C GLY A 247 61.97 17.82 -16.88
N PHE A 248 62.32 17.15 -15.78
CA PHE A 248 63.49 17.49 -14.98
C PHE A 248 64.79 17.36 -15.76
N LEU A 249 64.99 16.25 -16.48
CA LEU A 249 66.18 16.02 -17.32
C LEU A 249 66.28 17.05 -18.45
N TYR A 250 65.14 17.43 -19.05
CA TYR A 250 65.10 18.39 -20.14
C TYR A 250 65.39 19.83 -19.70
N THR A 251 65.19 20.13 -18.41
CA THR A 251 65.42 21.47 -17.85
C THR A 251 66.90 21.84 -17.76
N ASP A 252 67.80 20.87 -17.77
CA ASP A 252 69.23 21.07 -17.54
C ASP A 252 70.08 20.14 -18.41
N GLU A 253 70.50 20.62 -19.58
CA GLU A 253 71.34 19.90 -20.55
C GLU A 253 72.72 19.51 -19.97
N ASP A 254 73.26 20.32 -19.06
CA ASP A 254 74.55 20.06 -18.41
C ASP A 254 74.43 18.88 -17.42
N ASN A 255 73.30 18.76 -16.74
CA ASN A 255 73.00 17.62 -15.87
C ASN A 255 72.90 16.30 -16.64
N VAL A 256 72.41 16.30 -17.89
CA VAL A 256 72.30 15.06 -18.68
C VAL A 256 73.68 14.52 -19.05
N ASN A 257 74.58 15.39 -19.51
CA ASN A 257 75.95 15.00 -19.85
C ASN A 257 76.78 14.63 -18.61
N ALA A 258 76.60 15.35 -17.51
CA ALA A 258 77.19 15.00 -16.22
C ALA A 258 76.68 13.62 -15.73
N LEU A 259 75.38 13.37 -15.82
CA LEU A 259 74.76 12.11 -15.38
C LEU A 259 75.17 10.92 -16.27
N LEU A 260 75.25 11.09 -17.59
CA LEU A 260 75.77 10.09 -18.54
C LEU A 260 77.25 9.77 -18.32
N SER A 261 78.07 10.79 -18.09
CA SER A 261 79.49 10.60 -17.77
C SER A 261 79.69 9.89 -16.42
N TRP A 262 78.87 10.24 -15.41
CA TRP A 262 78.85 9.59 -14.11
C TRP A 262 78.38 8.13 -14.18
N LEU A 263 77.35 7.83 -14.99
CA LEU A 263 76.82 6.48 -15.17
C LEU A 263 77.81 5.52 -15.86
N SER A 264 78.73 6.04 -16.67
CA SER A 264 79.69 5.25 -17.45
C SER A 264 80.75 4.54 -16.59
N HIS A 265 80.95 4.99 -15.35
CA HIS A 265 81.82 4.32 -14.39
C HIS A 265 81.08 3.14 -13.75
N GLY A 266 81.63 1.93 -13.90
CA GLY A 266 80.95 0.66 -13.58
C GLY A 266 80.41 0.49 -12.16
N TRP A 267 80.87 1.28 -11.18
CA TRP A 267 80.33 1.26 -9.82
C TRP A 267 79.08 2.15 -9.66
N HIS A 268 78.95 3.20 -10.46
CA HIS A 268 77.84 4.14 -10.39
C HIS A 268 76.55 3.59 -11.04
N SER A 269 76.66 2.65 -11.99
CA SER A 269 75.49 1.94 -12.53
C SER A 269 74.73 1.14 -11.46
N VAL A 270 75.46 0.54 -10.50
CA VAL A 270 74.88 -0.16 -9.34
C VAL A 270 74.20 0.83 -8.40
N VAL A 271 74.84 1.98 -8.12
CA VAL A 271 74.26 3.04 -7.29
C VAL A 271 73.00 3.62 -7.93
N PHE A 272 72.99 3.80 -9.25
CA PHE A 272 71.83 4.27 -10.00
C PHE A 272 70.67 3.27 -9.97
N LEU A 273 70.96 1.97 -10.15
CA LEU A 273 69.96 0.90 -10.01
C LEU A 273 69.35 0.87 -8.60
N VAL A 274 70.18 1.01 -7.56
CA VAL A 274 69.71 1.11 -6.16
C VAL A 274 68.87 2.37 -5.96
N GLY A 275 69.27 3.50 -6.56
CA GLY A 275 68.50 4.74 -6.55
C GLY A 275 67.11 4.59 -7.18
N ILE A 276 67.01 3.96 -8.36
CA ILE A 276 65.73 3.65 -9.00
C ILE A 276 64.89 2.74 -8.10
N LEU A 277 65.50 1.72 -7.50
CA LEU A 277 64.81 0.81 -6.57
C LEU A 277 64.28 1.54 -5.34
N LEU A 278 65.03 2.52 -4.80
CA LEU A 278 64.60 3.38 -3.70
C LEU A 278 63.47 4.33 -4.11
N VAL A 279 63.51 4.87 -5.33
CA VAL A 279 62.42 5.71 -5.87
C VAL A 279 61.14 4.87 -6.06
N ILE A 280 61.26 3.66 -6.62
CA ILE A 280 60.13 2.72 -6.74
C ILE A 280 59.59 2.34 -5.36
N ALA A 281 60.47 2.05 -4.40
CA ALA A 281 60.06 1.78 -3.02
C ALA A 281 59.37 3.00 -2.39
N GLY A 282 59.87 4.21 -2.63
CA GLY A 282 59.26 5.47 -2.20
C GLY A 282 57.88 5.69 -2.83
N ILE A 283 57.71 5.40 -4.11
CA ILE A 283 56.42 5.44 -4.82
C ILE A 283 55.45 4.42 -4.22
N CYS A 284 55.90 3.20 -3.92
CA CYS A 284 55.08 2.18 -3.25
C CYS A 284 54.67 2.60 -1.83
N ILE A 285 55.58 3.23 -1.08
CA ILE A 285 55.29 3.79 0.25
C ILE A 285 54.29 4.92 0.12
N LEU A 286 54.46 5.83 -0.85
CA LEU A 286 53.53 6.93 -1.10
C LEU A 286 52.14 6.40 -1.46
N ASP A 287 52.04 5.36 -2.30
CA ASP A 287 50.77 4.70 -2.62
C ASP A 287 50.10 4.12 -1.37
N ALA A 288 50.87 3.43 -0.52
CA ALA A 288 50.38 2.90 0.75
C ALA A 288 49.92 4.01 1.70
N LEU A 289 50.65 5.13 1.75
CA LEU A 289 50.34 6.29 2.59
C LEU A 289 49.08 7.00 2.08
N LEU A 290 48.95 7.16 0.75
CA LEU A 290 47.76 7.71 0.10
C LEU A 290 46.53 6.85 0.43
N ARG A 291 46.67 5.52 0.42
CA ARG A 291 45.60 4.59 0.82
C ARG A 291 45.18 4.82 2.28
N VAL A 292 46.14 4.92 3.20
CA VAL A 292 45.86 5.18 4.62
C VAL A 292 45.18 6.54 4.80
N VAL A 293 45.63 7.59 4.12
CA VAL A 293 45.01 8.91 4.21
C VAL A 293 43.59 8.86 3.68
N ILE A 294 43.36 8.29 2.50
CA ILE A 294 42.03 8.15 1.89
C ILE A 294 41.11 7.38 2.85
N ASP A 295 41.55 6.24 3.38
CA ASP A 295 40.76 5.45 4.33
C ASP A 295 40.42 6.22 5.60
N LYS A 296 41.36 7.00 6.14
CA LYS A 296 41.18 7.79 7.37
C LYS A 296 40.24 8.98 7.16
N LEU A 297 40.38 9.67 6.02
CA LEU A 297 39.49 10.76 5.59
C LEU A 297 38.05 10.23 5.44
N PHE A 298 37.90 9.03 4.87
CA PHE A 298 36.59 8.39 4.75
C PHE A 298 35.99 7.92 6.07
N ARG A 299 36.79 7.44 7.04
CA ARG A 299 36.28 7.10 8.39
C ARG A 299 35.73 8.33 9.11
N LEU A 300 36.36 9.49 8.94
CA LEU A 300 35.89 10.76 9.50
C LEU A 300 34.54 11.18 8.90
N PHE A 301 34.36 11.03 7.59
CA PHE A 301 33.06 11.29 6.95
C PHE A 301 31.97 10.31 7.41
N ARG A 302 32.29 9.03 7.64
CA ARG A 302 31.31 8.03 8.10
C ARG A 302 30.80 8.31 9.52
N CYS A 303 31.66 8.75 10.44
CA CYS A 303 31.23 9.03 11.82
C CYS A 303 30.29 10.24 11.93
N LYS A 304 30.37 11.19 10.99
CA LYS A 304 29.50 12.37 11.01
C LYS A 304 28.07 12.03 10.55
N ASN A 305 27.91 11.08 9.63
CA ASN A 305 26.60 10.70 9.09
C ASN A 305 25.79 9.77 10.02
N GLN A 306 26.39 9.28 11.11
CA GLN A 306 25.76 8.35 12.04
C GLN A 306 25.28 9.02 13.34
N ASN A 307 25.59 10.30 13.54
CA ASN A 307 25.17 11.09 14.71
C ASN A 307 23.96 12.01 14.43
N ASP A 308 23.47 12.08 13.19
CA ASP A 308 22.35 12.95 12.77
C ASP A 308 21.07 12.15 12.42
N HIS A 309 20.94 10.90 12.89
CA HIS A 309 19.73 10.08 12.78
C HIS A 309 19.22 9.62 14.16
#